data_AF-A0A9W6XGL2-F1
#
_entry.id   AF-A0A9W6XGL2-F1
#
_cell.length_a   1.000
_cell.length_b   1.000
_cell.length_c   1.000
_cell.angle_alpha   90.00
_cell.angle_beta   90.00
_cell.angle_gamma   90.00
#
_symmetry.space_group_name_H-M   'P 1'
#
loop_
_entity.id
_entity.type
_entity.pdbx_description
1 polymer ?
#
loop_
_entity_poly.entity_id
_entity_poly.type
_entity_poly.pdbx_seq_one_letter_code
_entity_poly.pdbx_strand_id
1 'polypeptide(L)'
;MAQLFAADDKFPDVVAALQARGWRRLPFVGCPKFDLKWTNYAKIAWRRVTPAQIVNHLQHAILFSQKDHFADLLYARAAAQRDGGQFLVDSCFPRTFDCSKPRDRILLQHWFVYSQAVAVLKQSLVGGSTVVGDAELKAAMRLTRDVLSGNNFLEKWREEEAKTECTGWVSLRNEEVEEMELDCSRQEIEQILRQLERRDPQFHALGSGGSNVWICKPSNLSQGRGIVLCSSLEELAEITSGGKQVGREHLEGGVDDKVAAKWIVQKYIERPLLLQSGRKFDIRQWVLITELEPKPVAFWFHRSYLRFCARKFELTRLQDQFTHLSNYSIQQHYVPVEPSCMSETIEDTADCSKQREKLGTFEPMWPSEQFRDILR
;
A
#
# COMPACT_ATOMS: atom_id res chain seq x y z
N MET A 1 33.93 -27.86 -20.78
CA MET A 1 32.63 -28.55 -20.65
C MET A 1 31.53 -27.51 -20.67
N ALA A 2 30.36 -27.82 -21.23
CA ALA A 2 29.23 -26.87 -21.21
C ALA A 2 28.71 -26.70 -19.77
N GLN A 3 28.41 -25.47 -19.37
CA GLN A 3 27.77 -25.18 -18.10
C GLN A 3 26.34 -25.77 -18.07
N LEU A 4 25.95 -26.30 -16.92
CA LEU A 4 24.69 -26.99 -16.68
C LEU A 4 23.72 -26.08 -15.93
N PHE A 5 22.48 -25.98 -16.41
CA PHE A 5 21.44 -25.27 -15.67
C PHE A 5 20.16 -26.09 -15.49
N ALA A 6 19.46 -25.84 -14.40
CA ALA A 6 18.15 -26.39 -14.12
C ALA A 6 17.13 -25.24 -14.02
N ALA A 7 16.01 -25.30 -14.74
CA ALA A 7 14.98 -24.26 -14.69
C ALA A 7 13.58 -24.87 -14.80
N ASP A 8 12.59 -24.32 -14.07
CA ASP A 8 11.18 -24.71 -14.22
C ASP A 8 10.66 -24.30 -15.62
N ASP A 9 9.81 -25.13 -16.25
CA ASP A 9 9.26 -24.85 -17.59
C ASP A 9 8.41 -23.58 -17.67
N LYS A 10 7.87 -23.12 -16.54
CA LYS A 10 7.13 -21.86 -16.46
C LYS A 10 7.99 -20.60 -16.70
N PHE A 11 9.31 -20.76 -16.86
CA PHE A 11 10.23 -19.67 -17.19
C PHE A 11 10.85 -19.89 -18.59
N PRO A 12 10.03 -19.94 -19.67
CA PRO A 12 10.50 -20.28 -21.01
C PRO A 12 11.54 -19.29 -21.54
N ASP A 13 11.40 -18.01 -21.21
CA ASP A 13 12.33 -16.96 -21.65
C ASP A 13 13.74 -17.16 -21.08
N VAL A 14 13.83 -17.59 -19.81
CA VAL A 14 15.10 -17.88 -19.15
C VAL A 14 15.76 -19.11 -19.77
N VAL A 15 14.97 -20.14 -20.05
CA VAL A 15 15.43 -21.37 -20.71
C VAL A 15 16.01 -21.05 -22.08
N ALA A 16 15.25 -20.33 -22.92
CA ALA A 16 15.68 -19.92 -24.24
C ALA A 16 16.95 -19.05 -24.18
N ALA A 17 17.00 -18.09 -23.26
CA ALA A 17 18.15 -17.21 -23.08
C ALA A 17 19.43 -17.96 -22.70
N LEU A 18 19.35 -18.96 -21.81
CA LEU A 18 20.51 -19.75 -21.39
C LEU A 18 20.96 -20.71 -22.49
N GLN A 19 20.02 -21.37 -23.18
CA GLN A 19 20.34 -22.25 -24.31
C GLN A 19 21.01 -21.49 -25.46
N ALA A 20 20.53 -20.29 -25.79
CA ALA A 20 21.16 -19.42 -26.79
C ALA A 20 22.59 -19.01 -26.42
N ARG A 21 22.94 -19.04 -25.12
CA ARG A 21 24.30 -18.80 -24.60
C ARG A 21 25.17 -20.06 -24.54
N GLY A 22 24.68 -21.19 -25.04
CA GLY A 22 25.40 -22.47 -25.06
C GLY A 22 25.33 -23.25 -23.74
N TRP A 23 24.49 -22.85 -22.79
CA TRP A 23 24.26 -23.63 -21.58
C TRP A 23 23.42 -24.87 -21.86
N ARG A 24 23.73 -25.98 -21.19
CA ARG A 24 23.00 -27.23 -21.33
C ARG A 24 21.94 -27.34 -20.22
N ARG A 25 20.68 -27.47 -20.64
CA ARG A 25 19.56 -27.68 -19.71
C ARG A 25 19.60 -29.11 -19.15
N LEU A 26 19.41 -29.23 -17.84
CA LEU A 26 19.23 -30.49 -17.14
C LEU A 26 17.79 -31.00 -17.31
N PRO A 27 17.57 -32.33 -17.30
CA PRO A 27 16.26 -32.92 -17.59
C PRO A 27 15.19 -32.58 -16.54
N PHE A 28 15.57 -32.30 -15.30
CA PHE A 28 14.63 -31.91 -14.23
C PHE A 28 15.26 -30.93 -13.22
N VAL A 29 14.43 -30.07 -12.63
CA VAL A 29 14.88 -29.01 -11.69
C VAL A 29 15.49 -29.57 -10.39
N GLY A 30 15.08 -30.79 -10.03
CA GLY A 30 15.54 -31.49 -8.83
C GLY A 30 16.98 -32.02 -8.90
N CYS A 31 17.67 -31.94 -10.05
CA CYS A 31 19.05 -32.40 -10.16
C CYS A 31 19.96 -31.72 -9.11
N PRO A 32 20.80 -32.48 -8.38
CA PRO A 32 21.73 -31.92 -7.40
C PRO A 32 22.97 -31.30 -8.08
N LYS A 33 23.39 -31.84 -9.23
CA LYS A 33 24.53 -31.34 -10.01
C LYS A 33 24.06 -30.32 -11.04
N PHE A 34 24.28 -29.04 -10.76
CA PHE A 34 23.99 -27.89 -11.61
C PHE A 34 25.00 -26.78 -11.33
N ASP A 35 25.26 -25.93 -12.31
CA ASP A 35 26.02 -24.67 -12.13
C ASP A 35 25.05 -23.51 -11.81
N LEU A 36 23.89 -23.47 -12.47
CA LEU A 36 22.82 -22.50 -12.22
C LEU A 36 21.46 -23.19 -12.00
N LYS A 37 20.70 -22.75 -11.00
CA LYS A 37 19.30 -23.16 -10.80
C LYS A 37 18.36 -21.96 -10.78
N TRP A 38 17.37 -22.00 -11.66
CA TRP A 38 16.33 -20.98 -11.81
C TRP A 38 14.95 -21.53 -11.47
N THR A 39 14.49 -21.31 -10.25
CA THR A 39 13.24 -21.89 -9.75
C THR A 39 12.53 -20.95 -8.78
N ASN A 40 11.40 -21.38 -8.22
CA ASN A 40 10.75 -20.69 -7.11
C ASN A 40 11.57 -20.85 -5.82
N TYR A 41 11.57 -19.81 -4.98
CA TYR A 41 12.27 -19.79 -3.68
C TYR A 41 12.05 -21.07 -2.85
N ALA A 42 10.80 -21.51 -2.72
CA ALA A 42 10.42 -22.67 -1.91
C ALA A 42 10.95 -24.02 -2.44
N LYS A 43 11.33 -24.09 -3.72
CA LYS A 43 11.89 -25.30 -4.34
C LYS A 43 13.41 -25.40 -4.19
N ILE A 44 14.08 -24.38 -3.64
CA ILE A 44 15.52 -24.41 -3.40
C ILE A 44 15.80 -25.21 -2.13
N ALA A 45 16.59 -26.27 -2.27
CA ALA A 45 17.09 -27.05 -1.15
C ALA A 45 18.29 -26.34 -0.51
N TRP A 46 18.06 -25.23 0.20
CA TRP A 46 19.08 -24.30 0.72
C TRP A 46 20.26 -25.00 1.42
N ARG A 47 19.99 -26.01 2.26
CA ARG A 47 21.03 -26.77 2.99
C ARG A 47 21.96 -27.61 2.10
N ARG A 48 21.62 -27.78 0.81
CA ARG A 48 22.37 -28.58 -0.16
C ARG A 48 23.04 -27.74 -1.26
N VAL A 49 22.83 -26.42 -1.26
CA VAL A 49 23.49 -25.52 -2.21
C VAL A 49 24.95 -25.36 -1.78
N THR A 50 25.89 -25.59 -2.70
CA THR A 50 27.33 -25.46 -2.43
C THR A 50 27.87 -24.12 -2.93
N PRO A 51 29.05 -23.65 -2.47
CA PRO A 51 29.64 -22.37 -2.91
C PRO A 51 29.92 -22.26 -4.42
N ALA A 52 30.04 -23.40 -5.12
CA ALA A 52 30.26 -23.43 -6.57
C ALA A 52 28.95 -23.27 -7.39
N GLN A 53 27.79 -23.27 -6.73
CA GLN A 53 26.48 -23.28 -7.38
C GLN A 53 25.79 -21.93 -7.26
N ILE A 54 25.10 -21.53 -8.33
CA ILE A 54 24.33 -20.29 -8.38
C ILE A 54 22.83 -20.63 -8.33
N VAL A 55 22.09 -19.88 -7.52
CA VAL A 55 20.62 -19.92 -7.46
C VAL A 55 20.06 -18.52 -7.69
N ASN A 56 18.85 -18.43 -8.26
CA ASN A 56 18.22 -17.16 -8.61
C ASN A 56 17.53 -16.43 -7.44
N HIS A 57 17.88 -16.76 -6.19
CA HIS A 57 17.34 -16.13 -4.99
C HIS A 57 18.44 -15.96 -3.96
N LEU A 58 18.41 -14.87 -3.20
CA LEU A 58 19.19 -14.74 -1.98
C LEU A 58 18.47 -15.46 -0.84
N GLN A 59 19.22 -16.12 0.03
CA GLN A 59 18.64 -16.77 1.21
C GLN A 59 17.92 -15.71 2.06
N HIS A 60 16.72 -16.04 2.55
CA HIS A 60 15.83 -15.13 3.29
C HIS A 60 15.20 -13.99 2.49
N ALA A 61 15.42 -13.87 1.18
CA ALA A 61 14.77 -12.84 0.35
C ALA A 61 13.23 -12.88 0.40
N ILE A 62 12.64 -14.02 0.74
CA ILE A 62 11.19 -14.17 0.93
C ILE A 62 10.62 -13.22 1.99
N LEU A 63 11.42 -12.77 2.96
CA LEU A 63 10.99 -11.83 4.00
C LEU A 63 10.60 -10.47 3.42
N PHE A 64 11.18 -10.06 2.28
CA PHE A 64 10.75 -8.85 1.56
C PHE A 64 9.36 -8.98 0.91
N SER A 65 8.90 -10.22 0.69
CA SER A 65 7.58 -10.50 0.10
C SER A 65 6.50 -10.72 1.17
N GLN A 66 6.88 -10.84 2.44
CA GLN A 66 5.98 -10.98 3.58
C GLN A 66 5.74 -9.60 4.19
N LYS A 67 4.50 -9.11 4.13
CA LYS A 67 4.21 -7.68 4.36
C LYS A 67 4.50 -7.25 5.81
N ASP A 68 4.18 -8.12 6.75
CA ASP A 68 4.43 -7.99 8.18
C ASP A 68 5.94 -7.95 8.49
N HIS A 69 6.67 -8.96 8.05
CA HIS A 69 8.11 -9.06 8.27
C HIS A 69 8.87 -7.94 7.58
N PHE A 70 8.45 -7.56 6.36
CA PHE A 70 9.06 -6.44 5.65
C PHE A 70 8.90 -5.13 6.42
N ALA A 71 7.70 -4.82 6.90
CA ALA A 71 7.46 -3.62 7.70
C ALA A 71 8.32 -3.63 8.97
N ASP A 72 8.35 -4.75 9.70
CA ASP A 72 9.15 -4.88 10.92
C ASP A 72 10.64 -4.69 10.67
N LEU A 73 11.19 -5.37 9.67
CA LEU A 73 12.60 -5.26 9.30
C LEU A 73 12.96 -3.84 8.88
N LEU A 74 12.06 -3.16 8.17
CA LEU A 74 12.28 -1.78 7.72
C LEU A 74 12.40 -0.83 8.91
N TYR A 75 11.47 -0.88 9.87
CA TYR A 75 11.55 -0.05 11.07
C TYR A 75 12.67 -0.47 12.03
N ALA A 76 12.94 -1.76 12.18
CA ALA A 76 14.06 -2.23 13.00
C ALA A 76 15.40 -1.76 12.44
N ARG A 77 15.56 -1.78 11.11
CA ARG A 77 16.73 -1.24 10.42
C ARG A 77 16.87 0.26 10.64
N ALA A 78 15.76 0.99 10.66
CA ALA A 78 15.71 2.42 10.90
C ALA A 78 16.12 2.78 12.33
N ALA A 79 15.60 2.05 13.33
CA ALA A 79 15.95 2.22 14.74
C ALA A 79 17.44 1.91 15.01
N ALA A 80 18.04 1.00 14.23
CA ALA A 80 19.48 0.72 14.31
C ALA A 80 20.36 1.82 13.69
N GLN A 81 19.80 2.74 12.89
CA GLN A 81 20.54 3.91 12.39
C GLN A 81 20.46 5.03 13.43
N ARG A 82 21.60 5.65 13.76
CA ARG A 82 21.59 6.89 14.55
C ARG A 82 21.02 8.01 13.68
N ASP A 83 20.10 8.78 14.26
CA ASP A 83 19.40 9.97 13.75
C ASP A 83 18.54 9.81 12.47
N GLY A 84 17.23 10.07 12.61
CA GLY A 84 16.31 10.27 11.49
C GLY A 84 15.87 9.02 10.72
N GLY A 85 16.27 7.82 11.13
CA GLY A 85 15.93 6.56 10.45
C GLY A 85 14.42 6.38 10.25
N GLN A 86 13.63 6.57 11.31
CA GLN A 86 12.17 6.43 11.22
C GLN A 86 11.54 7.46 10.26
N PHE A 87 12.01 8.71 10.27
CA PHE A 87 11.55 9.74 9.35
C PHE A 87 11.79 9.32 7.89
N LEU A 88 12.95 8.73 7.58
CA LEU A 88 13.25 8.19 6.24
C LEU A 88 12.28 7.07 5.85
N VAL A 89 11.93 6.18 6.78
CA VAL A 89 10.93 5.14 6.51
C VAL A 89 9.57 5.78 6.23
N ASP A 90 9.10 6.68 7.10
CA ASP A 90 7.79 7.32 6.96
C ASP A 90 7.70 8.18 5.68
N SER A 91 8.84 8.67 5.16
CA SER A 91 8.90 9.44 3.91
C SER A 91 8.65 8.61 2.64
N CYS A 92 8.86 7.29 2.68
CA CYS A 92 8.76 6.42 1.50
C CYS A 92 7.88 5.18 1.71
N PHE A 93 7.46 4.89 2.94
CA PHE A 93 6.66 3.74 3.30
C PHE A 93 5.47 4.17 4.18
N PRO A 94 4.22 4.01 3.70
CA PRO A 94 3.04 4.37 4.49
C PRO A 94 3.03 3.65 5.84
N ARG A 95 2.63 4.36 6.90
CA ARG A 95 2.61 3.79 8.26
C ARG A 95 1.80 2.50 8.28
N THR A 96 2.40 1.45 8.85
CA THR A 96 1.92 0.07 8.76
C THR A 96 1.96 -0.59 10.13
N PHE A 97 0.91 -1.33 10.44
CA PHE A 97 0.64 -1.92 11.74
C PHE A 97 0.31 -3.41 11.55
N ASP A 98 1.01 -4.27 12.28
CA ASP A 98 0.74 -5.71 12.32
C ASP A 98 -0.31 -5.99 13.41
N CYS A 99 -1.56 -6.26 13.00
CA CYS A 99 -2.66 -6.49 13.93
C CYS A 99 -2.53 -7.80 14.73
N SER A 100 -1.52 -8.65 14.50
CA SER A 100 -1.22 -9.75 15.43
C SER A 100 -0.51 -9.27 16.69
N LYS A 101 0.06 -8.06 16.68
CA LYS A 101 0.81 -7.49 17.81
C LYS A 101 -0.09 -6.55 18.61
N PRO A 102 -0.25 -6.74 19.93
CA PRO A 102 -1.04 -5.84 20.77
C PRO A 102 -0.57 -4.38 20.68
N ARG A 103 0.75 -4.16 20.67
CA ARG A 103 1.35 -2.83 20.54
C ARG A 103 0.92 -2.11 19.26
N ASP A 104 0.97 -2.79 18.12
CA ASP A 104 0.61 -2.18 16.83
C ASP A 104 -0.89 -1.88 16.74
N ARG A 105 -1.76 -2.63 17.45
CA ARG A 105 -3.20 -2.30 17.56
C ARG A 105 -3.42 -0.97 18.29
N ILE A 106 -2.71 -0.75 19.39
CA ILE A 106 -2.79 0.51 20.16
C ILE A 106 -2.28 1.67 19.30
N LEU A 107 -1.10 1.51 18.68
CA LEU A 107 -0.52 2.55 17.82
C LEU A 107 -1.43 2.86 16.62
N LEU A 108 -2.05 1.85 16.03
CA LEU A 108 -3.00 2.02 14.93
C LEU A 108 -4.19 2.90 15.33
N GLN A 109 -4.77 2.68 16.52
CA GLN A 109 -5.85 3.54 17.02
C GLN A 109 -5.40 4.99 17.16
N HIS A 110 -4.22 5.23 17.74
CA HIS A 110 -3.66 6.58 17.92
C HIS A 110 -3.47 7.29 16.56
N TRP A 111 -2.93 6.58 15.58
CA TRP A 111 -2.70 7.11 14.24
C TRP A 111 -3.97 7.29 13.42
N PHE A 112 -4.95 6.41 13.61
CA PHE A 112 -6.28 6.55 13.01
C PHE A 112 -6.94 7.85 13.47
N VAL A 113 -6.92 8.05 14.78
CA VAL A 113 -7.44 9.24 15.46
C VAL A 113 -6.72 10.52 15.02
N TYR A 114 -5.39 10.51 14.99
CA TYR A 114 -4.61 11.65 14.48
C TYR A 114 -4.98 11.97 13.04
N SER A 115 -5.07 10.95 12.17
CA SER A 115 -5.42 11.13 10.76
C SER A 115 -6.82 11.73 10.61
N GLN A 116 -7.77 11.33 11.46
CA GLN A 116 -9.11 11.92 11.52
C GLN A 116 -9.06 13.39 11.92
N ALA A 117 -8.31 13.72 12.98
CA ALA A 117 -8.14 15.10 13.43
C ALA A 117 -7.61 16.01 12.31
N VAL A 118 -6.58 15.56 11.59
CA VAL A 118 -6.04 16.31 10.46
C VAL A 118 -7.04 16.45 9.31
N ALA A 119 -7.83 15.40 9.03
CA ALA A 119 -8.88 15.46 8.01
C ALA A 119 -9.97 16.48 8.37
N VAL A 120 -10.39 16.54 9.64
CA VAL A 120 -11.33 17.52 10.19
C VAL A 120 -10.81 18.95 10.02
N LEU A 121 -9.54 19.21 10.43
CA LEU A 121 -8.92 20.53 10.27
C LEU A 121 -8.79 20.94 8.80
N LYS A 122 -8.47 20.01 7.90
CA LYS A 122 -8.43 20.32 6.46
C LYS A 122 -9.82 20.64 5.92
N GLN A 123 -10.83 19.87 6.32
CA GLN A 123 -12.21 20.06 5.89
C GLN A 123 -12.77 21.41 6.36
N SER A 124 -12.48 21.85 7.58
CA SER A 124 -12.98 23.13 8.10
C SER A 124 -12.48 24.35 7.31
N LEU A 125 -11.36 24.23 6.58
CA LEU A 125 -10.84 25.29 5.72
C LEU A 125 -11.44 25.30 4.30
N VAL A 126 -11.99 24.17 3.85
CA VAL A 126 -12.61 24.00 2.54
C VAL A 126 -14.10 24.30 2.70
N GLY A 127 -14.52 25.55 2.44
CA GLY A 127 -15.88 26.06 2.70
C GLY A 127 -17.00 25.45 1.85
N GLY A 128 -17.23 24.15 1.94
CA GLY A 128 -18.28 23.39 1.26
C GLY A 128 -19.47 23.00 2.16
N SER A 129 -20.45 22.28 1.59
CA SER A 129 -21.75 21.96 2.22
C SER A 129 -21.71 21.09 3.48
N THR A 130 -20.59 20.46 3.81
CA THR A 130 -20.47 19.57 4.98
C THR A 130 -19.89 20.34 6.17
N VAL A 131 -20.78 20.88 7.02
CA VAL A 131 -20.40 21.63 8.22
C VAL A 131 -19.75 20.70 9.24
N VAL A 132 -18.50 20.96 9.59
CA VAL A 132 -17.81 20.30 10.71
C VAL A 132 -18.42 20.82 12.02
N GLY A 133 -18.77 19.92 12.94
CA GLY A 133 -19.32 20.32 14.24
C GLY A 133 -18.28 21.03 15.10
N ASP A 134 -18.68 22.07 15.83
CA ASP A 134 -17.79 22.87 16.68
C ASP A 134 -17.01 22.02 17.71
N ALA A 135 -17.68 21.05 18.34
CA ALA A 135 -17.05 20.12 19.28
C ALA A 135 -15.98 19.23 18.62
N GLU A 136 -16.24 18.75 17.40
CA GLU A 136 -15.30 17.92 16.63
C GLU A 136 -14.07 18.74 16.22
N LEU A 137 -14.28 19.99 15.79
CA LEU A 137 -13.20 20.90 15.44
C LEU A 137 -12.31 21.22 16.66
N LYS A 138 -12.91 21.54 17.81
CA LYS A 138 -12.19 21.80 19.07
C LYS A 138 -11.37 20.58 19.51
N ALA A 139 -11.95 19.38 19.45
CA ALA A 139 -11.25 18.14 19.77
C ALA A 139 -10.07 17.87 18.82
N ALA A 140 -10.26 18.10 17.51
CA ALA A 140 -9.20 17.95 16.51
C ALA A 140 -8.06 18.96 16.73
N MET A 141 -8.37 20.22 17.05
CA MET A 141 -7.38 21.24 17.37
C MET A 141 -6.60 20.90 18.65
N ARG A 142 -7.28 20.46 19.71
CA ARG A 142 -6.61 20.03 20.96
C ARG A 142 -5.62 18.90 20.69
N LEU A 143 -6.08 17.80 20.04
CA LEU A 143 -5.21 16.66 19.76
C LEU A 143 -3.99 17.05 18.92
N THR A 144 -4.19 17.85 17.87
CA THR A 144 -3.09 18.24 16.99
C THR A 144 -2.09 19.17 17.66
N ARG A 145 -2.53 20.06 18.57
CA ARG A 145 -1.62 20.84 19.42
C ARG A 145 -0.84 19.93 20.37
N ASP A 146 -1.48 18.94 20.98
CA ASP A 146 -0.80 17.97 21.84
C ASP A 146 0.28 17.21 21.05
N VAL A 147 -0.05 16.73 19.85
CA VAL A 147 0.92 16.08 18.94
C VAL A 147 2.07 17.01 18.56
N LEU A 148 1.81 18.30 18.30
CA LEU A 148 2.85 19.27 17.96
C LEU A 148 3.73 19.64 19.15
N SER A 149 3.19 19.65 20.37
CA SER A 149 3.98 19.89 21.59
C SER A 149 4.93 18.72 21.91
N GLY A 150 4.56 17.51 21.51
CA GLY A 150 5.38 16.31 21.61
C GLY A 150 6.38 16.15 20.47
N ASN A 151 7.55 15.58 20.75
CA ASN A 151 8.49 15.17 19.71
C ASN A 151 8.31 13.70 19.29
N ASN A 152 7.75 12.87 20.18
CA ASN A 152 7.84 11.42 20.00
C ASN A 152 6.74 10.85 19.09
N PHE A 153 5.55 11.48 19.06
CA PHE A 153 4.43 10.98 18.26
C PHE A 153 4.72 10.97 16.74
N LEU A 154 5.41 11.98 16.20
CA LEU A 154 5.72 12.03 14.77
C LEU A 154 7.07 11.36 14.45
N GLU A 155 8.07 11.54 15.31
CA GLU A 155 9.46 11.20 14.97
C GLU A 155 9.90 9.83 15.50
N LYS A 156 9.30 9.32 16.59
CA LYS A 156 9.75 8.11 17.32
C LYS A 156 8.62 7.17 17.76
N TRP A 157 7.46 7.26 17.11
CA TRP A 157 6.25 6.50 17.50
C TRP A 157 6.42 4.98 17.55
N ARG A 158 7.42 4.41 16.86
CA ARG A 158 7.69 2.96 16.88
C ARG A 158 8.85 2.56 17.80
N GLU A 159 9.49 3.51 18.47
CA GLU A 159 10.53 3.27 19.48
C GLU A 159 9.91 3.20 20.90
N GLU A 160 8.82 3.92 21.16
CA GLU A 160 8.21 4.01 22.49
C GLU A 160 7.25 2.87 22.81
N GLU A 161 7.22 2.43 24.07
CA GLU A 161 6.17 1.53 24.55
C GLU A 161 4.82 2.27 24.54
N ALA A 162 3.87 1.76 23.74
CA ALA A 162 2.49 2.22 23.79
C ALA A 162 1.84 1.60 25.05
N LYS A 163 1.59 2.42 26.07
CA LYS A 163 1.21 1.95 27.42
C LYS A 163 -0.30 1.78 27.62
N THR A 164 -1.16 2.43 26.83
CA THR A 164 -2.62 2.45 27.03
C THR A 164 -3.38 2.55 25.71
N GLU A 165 -4.56 1.93 25.62
CA GLU A 165 -5.49 2.11 24.49
C GLU A 165 -5.97 3.56 24.38
N CYS A 166 -6.32 3.98 23.16
CA CYS A 166 -6.76 5.35 22.87
C CYS A 166 -8.19 5.60 23.36
N THR A 167 -8.41 5.74 24.66
CA THR A 167 -9.72 6.18 25.20
C THR A 167 -10.00 7.65 24.86
N GLY A 168 -8.96 8.42 24.51
CA GLY A 168 -9.02 9.86 24.33
C GLY A 168 -10.08 10.35 23.35
N TRP A 169 -10.30 9.70 22.20
CA TRP A 169 -11.28 10.22 21.21
C TRP A 169 -12.75 9.92 21.55
N VAL A 170 -13.02 8.81 22.23
CA VAL A 170 -14.37 8.51 22.72
C VAL A 170 -14.69 9.37 23.96
N SER A 171 -13.70 9.62 24.82
CA SER A 171 -13.81 10.60 25.92
C SER A 171 -13.93 12.03 25.42
N LEU A 172 -13.20 12.46 24.38
CA LEU A 172 -13.27 13.83 23.83
C LEU A 172 -14.64 14.16 23.19
N ARG A 173 -15.45 13.16 22.85
CA ARG A 173 -16.84 13.34 22.40
C ARG A 173 -17.85 13.41 23.55
N ASN A 174 -17.53 12.82 24.70
CA ASN A 174 -18.48 12.56 25.79
C ASN A 174 -18.13 13.28 27.11
N GLU A 175 -16.95 13.87 27.24
CA GLU A 175 -16.64 14.75 28.36
C GLU A 175 -17.43 16.05 28.20
N GLU A 176 -18.24 16.38 29.21
CA GLU A 176 -18.67 17.76 29.46
C GLU A 176 -17.39 18.56 29.73
N VAL A 177 -16.82 19.13 28.67
CA VAL A 177 -15.57 19.88 28.73
C VAL A 177 -15.83 21.18 29.48
N GLU A 178 -15.11 21.41 30.59
CA GLU A 178 -14.93 22.76 31.13
C GLU A 178 -14.54 23.68 29.97
N GLU A 179 -15.39 24.66 29.64
CA GLU A 179 -15.21 25.60 28.53
C GLU A 179 -13.90 26.39 28.68
N MET A 180 -12.78 25.78 28.31
CA MET A 180 -11.63 26.55 27.85
C MET A 180 -12.03 27.12 26.49
N GLU A 181 -12.19 28.44 26.41
CA GLU A 181 -12.38 29.17 25.15
C GLU A 181 -11.16 28.93 24.24
N LEU A 182 -11.24 27.87 23.43
CA LEU A 182 -10.35 27.63 22.33
C LEU A 182 -10.73 28.61 21.21
N ASP A 183 -9.84 29.56 20.90
CA ASP A 183 -9.94 30.32 19.66
C ASP A 183 -9.92 29.30 18.50
N CYS A 184 -11.03 29.18 17.78
CA CYS A 184 -11.16 28.29 16.61
C CYS A 184 -10.99 29.10 15.33
N SER A 185 -10.12 30.13 15.36
CA SER A 185 -9.90 30.98 14.22
C SER A 185 -9.30 30.20 13.05
N ARG A 186 -9.75 30.56 11.84
CA ARG A 186 -9.21 30.02 10.58
C ARG A 186 -7.67 30.12 10.53
N GLN A 187 -7.13 31.23 11.01
CA GLN A 187 -5.69 31.50 11.02
C GLN A 187 -4.93 30.50 11.89
N GLU A 188 -5.47 30.13 13.05
CA GLU A 188 -4.84 29.15 13.92
C GLU A 188 -4.87 27.75 13.31
N ILE A 189 -6.00 27.34 12.72
CA ILE A 189 -6.12 26.05 12.02
C ILE A 189 -5.06 25.96 10.90
N GLU A 190 -4.90 27.02 10.11
CA GLU A 190 -3.86 27.08 9.08
C GLU A 190 -2.44 27.03 9.66
N GLN A 191 -2.19 27.63 10.82
CA GLN A 191 -0.89 27.55 11.50
C GLN A 191 -0.58 26.13 11.98
N ILE A 192 -1.55 25.43 12.58
CA ILE A 192 -1.41 24.04 13.01
C ILE A 192 -1.11 23.16 11.80
N LEU A 193 -1.90 23.27 10.72
CA LEU A 193 -1.70 22.48 9.50
C LEU A 193 -0.33 22.72 8.86
N ARG A 194 0.14 23.98 8.80
CA ARG A 194 1.50 24.31 8.30
C ARG A 194 2.61 23.70 9.15
N GLN A 195 2.40 23.55 10.46
CA GLN A 195 3.39 22.89 11.33
C GLN A 195 3.37 21.38 11.13
N LEU A 196 2.19 20.77 11.03
CA LEU A 196 2.04 19.34 10.76
C LEU A 196 2.63 18.96 9.40
N GLU A 197 2.39 19.76 8.36
CA GLU A 197 2.95 19.57 7.01
C GLU A 197 4.48 19.49 7.02
N ARG A 198 5.16 20.26 7.90
CA ARG A 198 6.63 20.24 8.02
C ARG A 198 7.16 19.01 8.77
N ARG A 199 6.36 18.41 9.66
CA ARG A 199 6.82 17.37 10.59
C ARG A 199 6.31 15.97 10.25
N ASP A 200 5.17 15.85 9.57
CA ASP A 200 4.60 14.58 9.12
C ASP A 200 4.90 14.33 7.63
N PRO A 201 5.83 13.40 7.30
CA PRO A 201 6.14 13.06 5.90
C PRO A 201 4.95 12.56 5.08
N GLN A 202 3.89 12.10 5.75
CA GLN A 202 2.69 11.54 5.11
C GLN A 202 1.51 12.51 5.13
N PHE A 203 1.70 13.77 5.55
CA PHE A 203 0.64 14.77 5.68
C PHE A 203 -0.19 14.93 4.39
N HIS A 204 0.45 14.90 3.22
CA HIS A 204 -0.22 15.03 1.92
C HIS A 204 -0.89 13.74 1.43
N ALA A 205 -0.54 12.59 2.00
CA ALA A 205 -1.23 11.33 1.70
C ALA A 205 -2.63 11.28 2.36
N LEU A 206 -2.86 12.09 3.39
CA LEU A 206 -4.15 12.24 4.06
C LEU A 206 -5.12 13.07 3.19
N GLY A 207 -6.38 12.65 3.11
CA GLY A 207 -7.43 13.32 2.34
C GLY A 207 -7.70 14.76 2.80
N SER A 208 -8.35 15.54 1.94
CA SER A 208 -8.74 16.94 2.19
C SER A 208 -10.26 17.13 2.36
N GLY A 209 -11.04 16.04 2.38
CA GLY A 209 -12.51 16.06 2.40
C GLY A 209 -13.13 15.24 3.53
N GLY A 210 -12.50 15.19 4.70
CA GLY A 210 -13.01 14.45 5.87
C GLY A 210 -12.83 12.92 5.79
N SER A 211 -12.28 12.40 4.69
CA SER A 211 -11.97 10.98 4.54
C SER A 211 -10.73 10.59 5.35
N ASN A 212 -10.78 9.40 5.95
CA ASN A 212 -9.70 8.81 6.72
C ASN A 212 -9.58 7.33 6.37
N VAL A 213 -9.00 7.05 5.20
CA VAL A 213 -9.05 5.70 4.61
C VAL A 213 -7.82 4.89 5.00
N TRP A 214 -8.04 3.64 5.34
CA TRP A 214 -7.03 2.65 5.69
C TRP A 214 -7.18 1.42 4.81
N ILE A 215 -6.06 0.76 4.51
CA ILE A 215 -6.02 -0.46 3.70
C ILE A 215 -5.62 -1.65 4.56
N CYS A 216 -6.53 -2.61 4.69
CA CYS A 216 -6.32 -3.85 5.41
C CYS A 216 -5.89 -4.92 4.41
N LYS A 217 -4.75 -5.57 4.68
CA LYS A 217 -4.18 -6.60 3.80
C LYS A 217 -3.91 -7.87 4.59
N PRO A 218 -4.38 -9.04 4.13
CA PRO A 218 -3.97 -10.31 4.70
C PRO A 218 -2.47 -10.51 4.47
N SER A 219 -1.74 -10.96 5.49
CA SER A 219 -0.28 -11.07 5.45
C SER A 219 0.19 -12.15 4.49
N ASN A 220 -0.54 -13.27 4.42
CA ASN A 220 -0.20 -14.47 3.67
C ASN A 220 -0.79 -14.55 2.24
N LEU A 221 -1.61 -13.58 1.82
CA LEU A 221 -2.18 -13.55 0.47
C LEU A 221 -1.40 -12.62 -0.46
N SER A 222 -1.52 -12.86 -1.77
CA SER A 222 -0.93 -12.07 -2.84
C SER A 222 -1.96 -11.79 -3.93
N GLN A 223 -1.57 -11.05 -4.98
CA GLN A 223 -2.42 -10.74 -6.15
C GLN A 223 -3.65 -9.88 -5.84
N GLY A 224 -3.61 -9.13 -4.74
CA GLY A 224 -4.72 -8.25 -4.30
C GLY A 224 -5.87 -8.98 -3.60
N ARG A 225 -5.77 -10.30 -3.41
CA ARG A 225 -6.82 -11.10 -2.77
C ARG A 225 -7.01 -10.72 -1.30
N GLY A 226 -8.27 -10.54 -0.90
CA GLY A 226 -8.68 -10.23 0.47
C GLY A 226 -8.30 -8.82 0.94
N ILE A 227 -7.80 -7.95 0.06
CA ILE A 227 -7.56 -6.55 0.41
C ILE A 227 -8.89 -5.83 0.52
N VAL A 228 -9.08 -5.12 1.63
CA VAL A 228 -10.27 -4.30 1.88
C VAL A 228 -9.85 -2.90 2.34
N LEU A 229 -10.67 -1.92 2.05
CA LEU A 229 -10.52 -0.56 2.56
C LEU A 229 -11.56 -0.32 3.66
N CYS A 230 -11.17 0.43 4.69
CA CYS A 230 -12.06 0.90 5.73
C CYS A 230 -11.83 2.39 6.02
N SER A 231 -12.84 3.02 6.60
CA SER A 231 -12.82 4.43 6.99
C SER A 231 -13.31 4.69 8.41
N SER A 232 -13.62 3.64 9.18
CA SER A 232 -13.96 3.75 10.60
C SER A 232 -13.21 2.72 11.45
N LEU A 233 -13.13 2.99 12.76
CA LEU A 233 -12.53 2.06 13.73
C LEU A 233 -13.40 0.82 13.92
N GLU A 234 -14.73 0.95 13.78
CA GLU A 234 -15.68 -0.14 13.85
C GLU A 234 -15.47 -1.13 12.70
N GLU A 235 -15.40 -0.64 11.46
CA GLU A 235 -15.07 -1.46 10.28
C GLU A 235 -13.72 -2.14 10.45
N LEU A 236 -12.71 -1.41 10.93
CA LEU A 236 -11.38 -1.94 11.19
C LEU A 236 -11.41 -3.06 12.24
N ALA A 237 -12.16 -2.87 13.33
CA ALA A 237 -12.33 -3.89 14.36
C ALA A 237 -13.07 -5.11 13.81
N GLU A 238 -14.10 -4.94 12.99
CA GLU A 238 -14.83 -6.05 12.34
C GLU A 238 -13.93 -6.87 11.40
N ILE A 239 -13.13 -6.19 10.57
CA ILE A 239 -12.20 -6.83 9.62
C ILE A 239 -11.10 -7.59 10.37
N THR A 240 -10.60 -7.04 11.48
CA THR A 240 -9.44 -7.60 12.19
C THR A 240 -9.79 -8.58 13.29
N SER A 241 -10.98 -8.47 13.90
CA SER A 241 -11.48 -9.38 14.95
C SER A 241 -12.26 -10.56 14.37
N GLY A 242 -12.88 -10.37 13.20
CA GLY A 242 -13.64 -11.40 12.53
C GLY A 242 -12.73 -12.42 11.84
N GLY A 243 -12.79 -13.67 12.30
CA GLY A 243 -12.49 -14.84 11.46
C GLY A 243 -13.50 -15.02 10.30
N LYS A 244 -14.10 -13.93 9.79
CA LYS A 244 -14.99 -13.94 8.64
C LYS A 244 -14.13 -14.17 7.40
N GLN A 245 -14.28 -15.38 6.91
CA GLN A 245 -13.99 -15.93 5.60
C GLN A 245 -14.12 -14.92 4.45
N VAL A 246 -13.18 -14.00 4.28
CA VAL A 246 -13.00 -13.31 3.00
C VAL A 246 -12.06 -14.17 2.16
N GLY A 247 -12.63 -15.10 1.38
CA GLY A 247 -11.91 -15.84 0.35
C GLY A 247 -11.95 -17.37 0.42
N ARG A 248 -12.93 -17.99 1.11
CA ARG A 248 -13.03 -19.46 1.19
C ARG A 248 -13.93 -20.11 0.13
N GLU A 249 -14.45 -19.36 -0.85
CA GLU A 249 -15.33 -19.94 -1.89
C GLU A 249 -14.59 -20.83 -2.93
N HIS A 250 -13.25 -20.93 -2.91
CA HIS A 250 -12.52 -21.70 -3.94
C HIS A 250 -11.37 -22.59 -3.44
N LEU A 251 -11.36 -23.02 -2.17
CA LEU A 251 -10.37 -24.00 -1.71
C LEU A 251 -11.08 -25.20 -1.09
N GLU A 252 -11.59 -26.08 -1.96
CA GLU A 252 -11.86 -27.48 -1.62
C GLU A 252 -10.52 -28.18 -1.36
N GLY A 253 -10.29 -28.62 -0.11
CA GLY A 253 -9.14 -29.44 0.23
C GLY A 253 -8.52 -29.16 1.59
N GLY A 254 -9.13 -29.72 2.64
CA GLY A 254 -8.40 -30.46 3.68
C GLY A 254 -7.55 -29.73 4.73
N VAL A 255 -7.95 -30.01 5.98
CA VAL A 255 -7.17 -30.10 7.24
C VAL A 255 -7.00 -28.82 8.07
N ASP A 256 -7.40 -29.02 9.33
CA ASP A 256 -7.37 -28.17 10.51
C ASP A 256 -6.13 -27.28 10.66
N ASP A 257 -6.36 -25.96 10.68
CA ASP A 257 -6.04 -25.14 11.84
C ASP A 257 -6.73 -23.77 11.73
N LYS A 258 -7.37 -23.31 12.81
CA LYS A 258 -7.99 -21.97 12.92
C LYS A 258 -6.89 -20.91 13.04
N VAL A 259 -6.04 -20.75 12.04
CA VAL A 259 -5.10 -19.64 12.00
C VAL A 259 -5.92 -18.38 11.72
N ALA A 260 -6.16 -17.60 12.77
CA ALA A 260 -6.70 -16.25 12.63
C ALA A 260 -5.89 -15.53 11.54
N ALA A 261 -6.57 -15.02 10.51
CA ALA A 261 -5.90 -14.37 9.40
C ALA A 261 -5.04 -13.22 9.96
N LYS A 262 -3.72 -13.30 9.74
CA LYS A 262 -2.81 -12.24 10.18
C LYS A 262 -3.01 -11.03 9.27
N TRP A 263 -3.55 -9.94 9.81
CA TRP A 263 -3.76 -8.69 9.07
C TRP A 263 -2.63 -7.70 9.29
N ILE A 264 -2.22 -7.02 8.23
CA ILE A 264 -1.57 -5.73 8.36
C ILE A 264 -2.56 -4.63 7.97
N VAL A 265 -2.52 -3.51 8.69
CA VAL A 265 -3.27 -2.30 8.37
C VAL A 265 -2.26 -1.22 8.02
N GLN A 266 -2.47 -0.54 6.91
CA GLN A 266 -1.56 0.48 6.41
C GLN A 266 -2.36 1.73 6.03
N LYS A 267 -1.77 2.92 6.23
CA LYS A 267 -2.43 4.16 5.81
C LYS A 267 -2.65 4.15 4.29
N TYR A 268 -3.88 4.35 3.85
CA TYR A 268 -4.17 4.46 2.42
C TYR A 268 -3.72 5.82 1.89
N ILE A 269 -3.10 5.84 0.71
CA ILE A 269 -2.74 7.07 0.00
C ILE A 269 -4.00 7.60 -0.68
N GLU A 270 -4.63 8.60 -0.09
CA GLU A 270 -5.91 9.16 -0.53
C GLU A 270 -5.77 10.18 -1.66
N ARG A 271 -4.56 10.74 -1.82
CA ARG A 271 -4.21 11.69 -2.89
C ARG A 271 -3.12 11.12 -3.79
N PRO A 272 -3.34 9.97 -4.46
CA PRO A 272 -2.36 9.43 -5.39
C PRO A 272 -2.22 10.36 -6.60
N LEU A 273 -1.07 10.31 -7.26
CA LEU A 273 -0.95 10.86 -8.61
C LEU A 273 -1.92 10.11 -9.54
N LEU A 274 -2.69 10.84 -10.30
CA LEU A 274 -3.66 10.30 -11.24
C LEU A 274 -3.24 10.64 -12.67
N LEU A 275 -3.32 9.66 -13.55
CA LEU A 275 -3.05 9.81 -14.98
C LEU A 275 -4.23 9.26 -15.78
N GLN A 276 -4.18 9.37 -17.11
CA GLN A 276 -5.15 8.74 -18.00
C GLN A 276 -6.61 9.07 -17.63
N SER A 277 -6.89 10.37 -17.48
CA SER A 277 -8.18 10.94 -17.10
C SER A 277 -8.65 10.57 -15.68
N GLY A 278 -7.76 10.70 -14.69
CA GLY A 278 -8.12 10.57 -13.27
C GLY A 278 -8.01 9.15 -12.71
N ARG A 279 -7.20 8.27 -13.30
CA ARG A 279 -7.03 6.89 -12.88
C ARG A 279 -5.79 6.70 -12.01
N LYS A 280 -5.94 5.90 -10.96
CA LYS A 280 -4.86 5.46 -10.09
C LYS A 280 -4.00 4.43 -10.83
N PHE A 281 -2.70 4.42 -10.54
CA PHE A 281 -1.79 3.42 -11.03
C PHE A 281 -0.72 3.07 -9.99
N ASP A 282 0.03 2.01 -10.24
CA ASP A 282 1.31 1.74 -9.57
C ASP A 282 2.43 1.54 -10.58
N ILE A 283 3.68 1.69 -10.13
CA ILE A 283 4.87 1.47 -10.95
C ILE A 283 5.44 0.09 -10.62
N ARG A 284 5.59 -0.77 -11.64
CA ARG A 284 6.42 -1.97 -11.52
C ARG A 284 7.85 -1.66 -11.93
N GLN A 285 8.73 -1.69 -10.95
CA GLN A 285 10.17 -1.61 -11.15
C GLN A 285 10.85 -2.98 -10.92
N TRP A 286 11.86 -3.29 -11.73
CA TRP A 286 12.72 -4.45 -11.51
C TRP A 286 14.09 -4.02 -10.95
N VAL A 287 14.55 -4.76 -9.95
CA VAL A 287 15.86 -4.59 -9.32
C VAL A 287 16.51 -5.96 -9.21
N LEU A 288 17.78 -6.09 -9.60
CA LEU A 288 18.59 -7.29 -9.43
C LEU A 288 19.60 -7.05 -8.32
N ILE A 289 19.60 -7.89 -7.30
CA ILE A 289 20.61 -7.87 -6.22
C ILE A 289 21.53 -9.06 -6.44
N THR A 290 22.82 -8.82 -6.62
CA THR A 290 23.81 -9.88 -6.87
C THR A 290 24.60 -10.24 -5.62
N GLU A 291 24.86 -9.26 -4.75
CA GLU A 291 25.70 -9.38 -3.56
C GLU A 291 25.08 -8.61 -2.40
N LEU A 292 25.30 -9.10 -1.17
CA LEU A 292 24.87 -8.43 0.07
C LEU A 292 26.05 -7.95 0.92
N GLU A 293 27.17 -8.68 0.88
CA GLU A 293 28.39 -8.38 1.63
C GLU A 293 29.58 -8.22 0.67
N PRO A 294 30.54 -7.32 0.96
CA PRO A 294 30.60 -6.44 2.14
C PRO A 294 29.60 -5.26 2.08
N LYS A 295 29.03 -4.98 0.91
CA LYS A 295 27.92 -4.03 0.72
C LYS A 295 26.94 -4.57 -0.32
N PRO A 296 25.63 -4.28 -0.22
CA PRO A 296 24.67 -4.70 -1.23
C PRO A 296 24.97 -4.09 -2.60
N VAL A 297 25.00 -4.94 -3.64
CA VAL A 297 25.11 -4.53 -5.04
C VAL A 297 23.74 -4.72 -5.69
N ALA A 298 23.09 -3.60 -6.04
CA ALA A 298 21.77 -3.57 -6.65
C ALA A 298 21.80 -2.88 -8.01
N PHE A 299 21.25 -3.54 -9.02
CA PHE A 299 21.10 -3.03 -10.38
C PHE A 299 19.64 -2.65 -10.62
N TRP A 300 19.40 -1.38 -10.91
CA TRP A 300 18.09 -0.87 -11.29
C TRP A 300 17.86 -1.09 -12.78
N PHE A 301 16.85 -1.86 -13.16
CA PHE A 301 16.57 -2.05 -14.57
C PHE A 301 15.99 -0.77 -15.17
N HIS A 302 16.55 -0.31 -16.29
CA HIS A 302 16.21 0.99 -16.88
C HIS A 302 14.77 1.09 -17.40
N ARG A 303 14.08 -0.04 -17.60
CA ARG A 303 12.67 -0.09 -17.98
C ARG A 303 11.79 -0.43 -16.79
N SER A 304 10.58 0.09 -16.84
CA SER A 304 9.49 -0.18 -15.89
C SER A 304 8.16 -0.03 -16.64
N TYR A 305 7.05 -0.29 -15.96
CA TYR A 305 5.73 -0.04 -16.51
C TYR A 305 4.74 0.41 -15.44
N LEU A 306 3.77 1.23 -15.83
CA LEU A 306 2.62 1.57 -15.02
C LEU A 306 1.56 0.48 -15.15
N ARG A 307 0.82 0.22 -14.09
CA ARG A 307 -0.37 -0.63 -14.07
C ARG A 307 -1.55 0.20 -13.60
N PHE A 308 -2.54 0.39 -14.46
CA PHE A 308 -3.67 1.26 -14.20
C PHE A 308 -4.85 0.52 -13.57
N CYS A 309 -5.57 1.23 -12.71
CA CYS A 309 -6.95 0.92 -12.34
C CYS A 309 -7.88 1.25 -13.51
N ALA A 310 -8.82 0.37 -13.84
CA ALA A 310 -9.74 0.56 -14.96
C ALA A 310 -10.73 1.71 -14.74
N ARG A 311 -11.18 1.90 -13.49
CA ARG A 311 -12.10 2.99 -13.12
C ARG A 311 -11.34 4.23 -12.64
N LYS A 312 -11.96 5.39 -12.83
CA LYS A 312 -11.47 6.66 -12.30
C LYS A 312 -11.43 6.60 -10.77
N PHE A 313 -10.41 7.21 -10.19
CA PHE A 313 -10.18 7.21 -8.76
C PHE A 313 -11.21 8.09 -8.03
N GLU A 314 -11.95 7.49 -7.10
CA GLU A 314 -12.93 8.17 -6.27
C GLU A 314 -12.94 7.51 -4.87
N LEU A 315 -12.92 8.31 -3.80
CA LEU A 315 -12.93 7.79 -2.42
C LEU A 315 -14.32 7.43 -1.90
N THR A 316 -15.39 7.72 -2.66
CA THR A 316 -16.78 7.37 -2.30
C THR A 316 -17.10 5.90 -2.58
N ARG A 317 -16.27 5.19 -3.35
CA ARG A 317 -16.48 3.79 -3.76
C ARG A 317 -15.40 2.86 -3.19
N LEU A 318 -15.17 2.91 -1.88
CA LEU A 318 -14.08 2.18 -1.22
C LEU A 318 -14.08 0.65 -1.48
N GLN A 319 -15.24 0.05 -1.69
CA GLN A 319 -15.37 -1.39 -1.95
C GLN A 319 -15.13 -1.77 -3.43
N ASP A 320 -15.00 -0.79 -4.33
CA ASP A 320 -14.72 -1.04 -5.75
C ASP A 320 -13.23 -1.30 -5.98
N GLN A 321 -12.88 -2.57 -6.08
CA GLN A 321 -11.51 -3.01 -6.32
C GLN A 321 -10.94 -2.49 -7.65
N PHE A 322 -11.78 -2.24 -8.65
CA PHE A 322 -11.33 -1.72 -9.95
C PHE A 322 -10.89 -0.26 -9.90
N THR A 323 -11.34 0.48 -8.87
CA THR A 323 -10.94 1.86 -8.59
C THR A 323 -9.64 1.92 -7.79
N HIS A 324 -9.44 0.98 -6.85
CA HIS A 324 -8.40 1.12 -5.82
C HIS A 324 -7.21 0.16 -5.95
N LEU A 325 -7.32 -0.95 -6.68
CA LEU A 325 -6.30 -2.02 -6.77
C LEU A 325 -5.83 -2.26 -8.21
N SER A 326 -4.65 -1.77 -8.57
CA SER A 326 -4.03 -1.89 -9.91
C SER A 326 -3.44 -3.27 -10.24
N ASN A 327 -3.74 -4.30 -9.44
CA ASN A 327 -3.27 -5.65 -9.70
C ASN A 327 -3.87 -6.20 -11.00
N TYR A 328 -3.03 -6.66 -11.94
CA TYR A 328 -3.49 -7.27 -13.20
C TYR A 328 -4.49 -8.42 -12.95
N SER A 329 -4.24 -9.25 -11.94
CA SER A 329 -5.13 -10.34 -11.52
C SER A 329 -6.54 -9.91 -11.13
N ILE A 330 -6.74 -8.64 -10.77
CA ILE A 330 -8.04 -8.04 -10.48
C ILE A 330 -8.55 -7.36 -11.76
N GLN A 331 -7.73 -6.47 -12.33
CA GLN A 331 -8.12 -5.59 -13.44
C GLN A 331 -8.49 -6.35 -14.72
N GLN A 332 -7.92 -7.54 -14.95
CA GLN A 332 -8.28 -8.39 -16.10
C GLN A 332 -9.75 -8.84 -16.11
N HIS A 333 -10.43 -8.79 -14.95
CA HIS A 333 -11.84 -9.15 -14.81
C HIS A 333 -12.78 -7.95 -14.95
N TYR A 334 -12.26 -6.75 -15.21
CA TYR A 334 -13.08 -5.57 -15.41
C TYR A 334 -13.84 -5.68 -16.74
N VAL A 335 -15.17 -5.62 -16.66
CA VAL A 335 -16.03 -5.49 -17.84
C VAL A 335 -16.61 -4.08 -17.83
N PRO A 336 -16.33 -3.25 -18.86
CA PRO A 336 -17.00 -1.97 -19.02
C PRO A 336 -18.51 -2.18 -19.07
N VAL A 337 -19.26 -1.48 -18.23
CA VAL A 337 -20.72 -1.43 -18.39
C VAL A 337 -20.96 -0.58 -19.63
N GLU A 338 -21.41 -1.20 -20.72
CA GLU A 338 -21.87 -0.43 -21.87
C GLU A 338 -23.04 0.45 -21.42
N PRO A 339 -23.12 1.72 -21.86
CA PRO A 339 -24.28 2.55 -21.63
C PRO A 339 -25.45 2.06 -22.49
N SER A 340 -26.02 0.90 -22.15
CA SER A 340 -27.29 0.44 -22.66
C SER A 340 -28.35 0.73 -21.59
N CYS A 341 -29.35 1.53 -21.94
CA CYS A 341 -30.52 1.93 -21.14
C CYS A 341 -30.36 3.19 -20.28
N MET A 342 -30.08 4.32 -20.92
CA MET A 342 -30.82 5.56 -20.63
C MET A 342 -31.50 5.96 -21.93
N SER A 343 -32.81 6.12 -21.85
CA SER A 343 -33.78 6.23 -22.95
C SER A 343 -33.40 7.23 -24.04
N GLU A 344 -33.70 6.83 -25.27
CA GLU A 344 -33.78 7.64 -26.48
C GLU A 344 -34.52 8.97 -26.21
N THR A 345 -33.82 10.09 -26.39
CA THR A 345 -34.31 11.36 -26.97
C THR A 345 -33.21 12.40 -26.89
N ILE A 346 -32.18 12.29 -27.73
CA ILE A 346 -31.38 13.46 -28.14
C ILE A 346 -31.12 13.31 -29.63
N GLU A 347 -31.61 14.29 -30.39
CA GLU A 347 -31.47 14.41 -31.83
C GLU A 347 -30.00 14.27 -32.27
N ASP A 348 -29.81 13.50 -33.35
CA ASP A 348 -28.56 13.37 -34.09
C ASP A 348 -28.06 14.74 -34.55
N THR A 349 -27.20 15.35 -33.74
CA THR A 349 -26.32 16.43 -34.20
C THR A 349 -24.92 15.85 -34.39
N ALA A 350 -24.38 16.03 -35.59
CA ALA A 350 -23.11 15.47 -36.06
C ALA A 350 -21.86 15.87 -35.23
N ASP A 351 -22.03 16.65 -34.17
CA ASP A 351 -20.97 17.16 -33.30
C ASP A 351 -20.60 16.21 -32.14
N CYS A 352 -21.46 15.25 -31.81
CA CYS A 352 -21.20 14.26 -30.75
C CYS A 352 -20.13 13.22 -31.16
N SER A 353 -19.94 13.01 -32.46
CA SER A 353 -18.92 12.12 -33.02
C SER A 353 -17.49 12.66 -32.81
N LYS A 354 -17.31 13.99 -32.82
CA LYS A 354 -16.00 14.65 -32.64
C LYS A 354 -15.57 14.78 -31.18
N GLN A 355 -16.51 14.77 -30.22
CA GLN A 355 -16.17 14.69 -28.80
C GLN A 355 -15.79 13.28 -28.35
N ARG A 356 -16.32 12.24 -29.00
CA ARG A 356 -15.95 10.83 -28.74
C ARG A 356 -14.49 10.52 -29.09
N GLU A 357 -13.90 11.21 -30.07
CA GLU A 357 -12.53 10.97 -30.55
C GLU A 357 -11.41 11.53 -29.65
N LYS A 358 -11.72 12.35 -28.62
CA LYS A 358 -10.69 12.86 -27.68
C LYS A 358 -10.60 12.11 -26.36
N LEU A 359 -11.51 11.19 -26.07
CA LEU A 359 -11.39 10.32 -24.91
C LEU A 359 -10.50 9.13 -25.29
N GLY A 360 -9.18 9.33 -25.23
CA GLY A 360 -8.19 8.30 -25.56
C GLY A 360 -8.57 6.95 -24.96
N THR A 361 -8.51 5.90 -25.78
CA THR A 361 -8.80 4.51 -25.37
C THR A 361 -8.04 4.17 -24.10
N PHE A 362 -8.73 3.62 -23.11
CA PHE A 362 -8.09 3.19 -21.87
C PHE A 362 -7.07 2.08 -22.17
N GLU A 363 -5.83 2.31 -21.75
CA GLU A 363 -4.72 1.37 -21.84
C GLU A 363 -4.35 0.92 -20.42
N PRO A 364 -4.42 -0.39 -20.10
CA PRO A 364 -4.21 -0.87 -18.74
C PRO A 364 -2.76 -0.79 -18.26
N MET A 365 -1.79 -0.65 -19.17
CA MET A 365 -0.37 -0.57 -18.84
C MET A 365 0.36 0.40 -19.78
N TRP A 366 1.26 1.21 -19.22
CA TRP A 366 2.17 2.07 -19.99
C TRP A 366 3.62 1.67 -19.76
N PRO A 367 4.43 1.39 -20.79
CA PRO A 367 5.86 1.19 -20.64
C PRO A 367 6.56 2.50 -20.27
N SER A 368 7.76 2.38 -19.68
CA SER A 368 8.60 3.52 -19.27
C SER A 368 8.88 4.54 -20.35
N GLU A 369 8.94 4.10 -21.60
CA GLU A 369 9.14 4.95 -22.78
C GLU A 369 7.95 5.90 -23.00
N GLN A 370 6.72 5.45 -22.71
CA GLN A 370 5.50 6.24 -22.91
C GLN A 370 5.30 7.27 -21.80
N PHE A 371 5.47 6.88 -20.53
CA PHE A 371 5.17 7.79 -19.42
C PHE A 371 6.32 8.73 -19.05
N ARG A 372 7.54 8.49 -19.55
CA ARG A 372 8.70 9.35 -19.27
C ARG A 372 8.46 10.78 -19.70
N ASP A 373 7.83 10.99 -20.85
CA ASP A 373 7.57 12.33 -21.37
C ASP A 373 6.34 12.99 -20.73
N ILE A 374 5.44 12.18 -20.15
CA ILE A 374 4.25 12.66 -19.44
C ILE A 374 4.59 13.14 -18.02
N LEU A 375 5.61 12.54 -17.39
CA LEU A 375 6.01 12.83 -16.01
C LEU A 375 7.21 13.80 -15.89
N ARG A 376 7.78 14.27 -17.01
CA ARG A 376 8.75 15.36 -17.03
C ARG A 376 8.04 16.69 -16.88
#